data_AF-A0A1G8PN29-F1
#
_entry.id   AF-A0A1G8PN29-F1
#
_cell.length_a   1.000
_cell.length_b   1.000
_cell.length_c   1.000
_cell.angle_alpha   90.00
_cell.angle_beta   90.00
_cell.angle_gamma   90.00
#
_symmetry.space_group_name_H-M   'P 1'
#
loop_
_entity.id
_entity.type
_entity.pdbx_description
1 polymer ?
#
loop_
_entity_poly.entity_id
_entity_poly.type
_entity_poly.pdbx_seq_one_letter_code
_entity_poly.pdbx_strand_id
1 'polypeptide(L)'
;MNSAENTSGSHRAGAAGHEQEHTEQQHHQEGPAGKSNSRRGGKDHSNHGGSGHGGSGKKMYVKFGVILLVSLGLMWTLSMSMVRSIDHFYYNLSNFWMALLMVAAMAIVMVVGMWSMFKSTKANIAMLVGFAVLFVGVFALGRTETFVGNEQFLKSMIPHHSRAILVCQESNITDPEIEQLCTEIVETQREEIAQMQSILDRYASE
;
A
#
# COMPACT_ATOMS: atom_id res chain seq x y z
N MET A 1 58.02 -8.13 29.42
CA MET A 1 59.25 -7.35 29.13
C MET A 1 59.64 -7.61 27.68
N ASN A 2 59.69 -6.52 26.90
CA ASN A 2 60.38 -6.28 25.63
C ASN A 2 60.08 -7.15 24.39
N SER A 3 60.04 -6.66 23.16
CA SER A 3 60.08 -5.29 22.59
C SER A 3 59.92 -5.37 21.06
N ALA A 4 59.48 -4.25 20.47
CA ALA A 4 59.76 -3.70 19.12
C ALA A 4 59.12 -4.39 17.90
N GLU A 5 58.16 -3.77 17.20
CA GLU A 5 58.25 -2.60 16.27
C GLU A 5 58.95 -2.90 14.93
N ASN A 6 58.22 -2.77 13.81
CA ASN A 6 58.78 -2.23 12.55
C ASN A 6 57.71 -1.69 11.57
N THR A 7 57.56 -0.35 11.60
CA THR A 7 57.49 0.64 10.49
C THR A 7 56.70 0.44 9.18
N SER A 8 55.72 1.34 8.97
CA SER A 8 55.67 2.48 8.02
C SER A 8 55.80 2.31 6.48
N GLY A 9 54.88 3.01 5.76
CA GLY A 9 55.01 3.47 4.36
C GLY A 9 53.63 3.61 3.66
N SER A 10 52.86 4.69 3.81
CA SER A 10 52.81 5.91 2.96
C SER A 10 52.86 5.68 1.43
N HIS A 11 51.82 6.07 0.67
CA HIS A 11 51.90 7.10 -0.40
C HIS A 11 50.55 7.40 -1.13
N ARG A 12 50.32 8.71 -1.25
CA ARG A 12 49.37 9.57 -2.02
C ARG A 12 48.90 9.15 -3.44
N ALA A 13 47.63 9.48 -3.72
CA ALA A 13 47.04 10.35 -4.76
C ALA A 13 47.66 10.54 -6.18
N GLY A 14 46.79 10.61 -7.20
CA GLY A 14 46.99 11.31 -8.49
C GLY A 14 46.16 10.74 -9.65
N ALA A 15 45.13 11.46 -10.13
CA ALA A 15 45.07 12.20 -11.43
C ALA A 15 44.45 11.37 -12.58
N ALA A 16 43.27 11.68 -13.11
CA ALA A 16 42.90 12.77 -14.04
C ALA A 16 43.48 12.63 -15.47
N GLY A 17 42.59 12.46 -16.45
CA GLY A 17 42.81 12.68 -17.90
C GLY A 17 41.49 13.22 -18.48
N HIS A 18 41.43 14.45 -19.00
CA HIS A 18 41.74 14.86 -20.39
C HIS A 18 40.73 14.23 -21.38
N GLU A 19 40.06 14.92 -22.32
CA GLU A 19 40.25 16.23 -22.93
C GLU A 19 38.97 16.61 -23.75
N GLN A 20 38.71 17.91 -23.86
CA GLN A 20 38.23 18.68 -25.03
C GLN A 20 36.78 18.59 -25.56
N GLU A 21 36.03 19.66 -25.22
CA GLU A 21 35.05 20.34 -26.10
C GLU A 21 35.76 20.96 -27.31
N HIS A 22 35.15 20.80 -28.50
CA HIS A 22 35.54 21.53 -29.71
C HIS A 22 34.35 22.30 -30.29
N THR A 23 34.66 23.55 -30.60
CA THR A 23 33.84 24.70 -30.98
C THR A 23 33.02 24.57 -32.26
N GLU A 24 31.86 25.21 -32.21
CA GLU A 24 30.91 25.55 -33.26
C GLU A 24 31.51 26.35 -34.44
N GLN A 25 31.25 25.94 -35.68
CA GLN A 25 31.35 26.79 -36.86
C GLN A 25 30.22 26.49 -37.86
N GLN A 26 29.35 27.48 -38.06
CA GLN A 26 28.30 27.55 -39.08
C GLN A 26 28.89 27.85 -40.47
N HIS A 27 28.32 27.26 -41.52
CA HIS A 27 28.34 27.82 -42.87
C HIS A 27 27.03 27.54 -43.62
N HIS A 28 26.43 28.63 -44.10
CA HIS A 28 25.24 28.71 -44.95
C HIS A 28 25.46 28.13 -46.35
N GLN A 29 24.43 27.49 -46.93
CA GLN A 29 24.13 27.62 -48.36
C GLN A 29 22.64 27.30 -48.69
N GLU A 30 22.02 28.17 -49.49
CA GLU A 30 20.59 28.20 -49.84
C GLU A 30 20.26 27.48 -51.18
N GLY A 31 19.14 26.73 -51.19
CA GLY A 31 18.14 26.55 -52.28
C GLY A 31 18.48 25.82 -53.61
N PRO A 32 17.49 25.42 -54.46
CA PRO A 32 16.04 25.69 -54.36
C PRO A 32 15.05 24.51 -54.67
N ALA A 33 13.78 24.76 -54.29
CA ALA A 33 12.51 24.36 -54.93
C ALA A 33 12.09 22.88 -55.09
N GLY A 34 11.10 22.48 -54.29
CA GLY A 34 10.19 21.36 -54.57
C GLY A 34 8.81 21.60 -53.94
N LYS A 35 7.83 21.99 -54.76
CA LYS A 35 6.42 22.22 -54.35
C LYS A 35 5.72 20.89 -54.08
N SER A 36 5.00 20.78 -52.96
CA SER A 36 3.83 19.90 -52.86
C SER A 36 2.81 20.51 -51.90
N ASN A 37 1.69 20.96 -52.47
CA ASN A 37 0.52 21.47 -51.80
C ASN A 37 -0.51 20.33 -51.73
N SER A 38 -0.91 19.93 -50.54
CA SER A 38 -1.99 18.97 -50.32
C SER A 38 -2.89 19.49 -49.19
N ARG A 39 -3.87 20.31 -49.56
CA ARG A 39 -5.10 20.55 -48.80
C ARG A 39 -6.25 19.81 -49.49
N ARG A 40 -6.86 18.84 -48.80
CA ARG A 40 -8.33 18.66 -48.69
C ARG A 40 -8.67 17.38 -47.93
N GLY A 41 -9.64 17.48 -47.03
CA GLY A 41 -10.44 16.34 -46.60
C GLY A 41 -10.68 16.25 -45.10
N GLY A 42 -11.47 17.19 -44.57
CA GLY A 42 -12.05 17.04 -43.23
C GLY A 42 -12.98 15.84 -43.17
N LYS A 43 -12.91 15.13 -42.04
CA LYS A 43 -14.05 14.45 -41.44
C LYS A 43 -14.12 14.90 -39.99
N ASP A 44 -15.00 15.88 -39.79
CA ASP A 44 -15.41 16.37 -38.50
C ASP A 44 -16.04 15.22 -37.71
N HIS A 45 -15.31 14.69 -36.73
CA HIS A 45 -15.94 14.00 -35.63
C HIS A 45 -16.50 15.06 -34.68
N SER A 46 -17.71 15.52 -35.01
CA SER A 46 -18.59 16.17 -34.06
C SER A 46 -18.93 15.17 -32.94
N ASN A 47 -18.19 15.19 -31.84
CA ASN A 47 -18.61 14.56 -30.61
C ASN A 47 -18.81 15.63 -29.53
N HIS A 48 -20.07 16.07 -29.45
CA HIS A 48 -20.74 16.72 -28.32
C HIS A 48 -19.95 17.74 -27.49
N GLY A 49 -20.02 19.00 -27.94
CA GLY A 49 -20.05 20.13 -27.03
C GLY A 49 -21.44 20.32 -26.41
N GLY A 50 -21.46 20.63 -25.11
CA GLY A 50 -22.63 21.05 -24.32
C GLY A 50 -23.01 20.02 -23.25
N SER A 51 -23.11 20.30 -21.96
CA SER A 51 -23.16 21.57 -21.22
C SER A 51 -23.16 21.23 -19.73
N GLY A 52 -22.41 21.97 -18.90
CA GLY A 52 -22.47 21.79 -17.44
C GLY A 52 -21.31 22.40 -16.66
N HIS A 53 -20.89 23.62 -17.02
CA HIS A 53 -20.01 24.45 -16.18
C HIS A 53 -20.81 24.93 -14.95
N GLY A 54 -20.88 24.05 -13.95
CA GLY A 54 -21.48 24.28 -12.62
C GLY A 54 -21.22 23.14 -11.62
N GLY A 55 -20.48 22.10 -12.01
CA GLY A 55 -20.29 20.88 -11.22
C GLY A 55 -18.83 20.45 -10.98
N SER A 56 -17.85 21.29 -11.31
CA SER A 56 -16.40 20.95 -11.25
C SER A 56 -15.95 20.53 -9.85
N GLY A 57 -16.40 21.20 -8.78
CA GLY A 57 -16.02 20.86 -7.41
C GLY A 57 -16.64 19.55 -6.92
N LYS A 58 -17.97 19.41 -7.05
CA LYS A 58 -18.73 18.23 -6.58
C LYS A 58 -18.22 16.92 -7.21
N LYS A 59 -17.86 16.94 -8.50
CA LYS A 59 -17.29 15.78 -9.19
C LYS A 59 -15.97 15.30 -8.56
N MET A 60 -15.14 16.19 -8.01
CA MET A 60 -13.88 15.81 -7.37
C MET A 60 -14.11 15.12 -6.01
N TYR A 61 -15.04 15.62 -5.19
CA TYR A 61 -15.40 14.97 -3.93
C TYR A 61 -16.01 13.58 -4.15
N VAL A 62 -16.87 13.42 -5.17
CA VAL A 62 -17.45 12.11 -5.52
C VAL A 62 -16.37 11.13 -5.98
N LYS A 63 -15.46 11.56 -6.86
CA LYS A 63 -14.32 10.73 -7.28
C LYS A 63 -13.46 10.30 -6.10
N PHE A 64 -13.16 11.22 -5.19
CA PHE A 64 -12.41 10.92 -3.98
C PHE A 64 -13.11 9.86 -3.12
N GLY A 65 -14.41 10.01 -2.86
CA GLY A 65 -15.20 9.03 -2.12
C GLY A 65 -15.23 7.65 -2.79
N VAL A 66 -15.40 7.60 -4.12
CA VAL A 66 -15.36 6.34 -4.88
C VAL A 66 -14.00 5.66 -4.76
N ILE A 67 -12.91 6.43 -4.89
CA ILE A 67 -11.55 5.89 -4.74
C ILE A 67 -11.37 5.31 -3.34
N LEU A 68 -11.79 6.03 -2.29
CA LEU A 68 -11.68 5.51 -0.92
C LEU A 68 -12.47 4.21 -0.71
N LEU A 69 -13.68 4.10 -1.26
CA LEU A 69 -14.49 2.89 -1.15
C LEU A 69 -13.87 1.70 -1.90
N VAL A 70 -13.37 1.94 -3.12
CA VAL A 70 -12.65 0.91 -3.88
C VAL A 70 -11.37 0.51 -3.16
N SER A 71 -10.61 1.47 -2.63
CA SER A 71 -9.40 1.21 -1.85
C SER A 71 -9.71 0.43 -0.57
N LEU A 72 -10.83 0.69 0.12
CA LEU A 72 -11.24 -0.08 1.29
C LEU A 72 -11.48 -1.54 0.94
N GLY A 73 -12.28 -1.82 -0.11
CA GLY A 73 -12.53 -3.19 -0.55
C GLY A 73 -11.25 -3.91 -1.00
N LEU A 74 -10.39 -3.19 -1.73
CA LEU A 74 -9.10 -3.72 -2.19
C LEU A 74 -8.15 -4.00 -1.02
N MET A 75 -7.96 -3.06 -0.09
CA MET A 75 -7.11 -3.24 1.09
C MET A 75 -7.62 -4.36 1.99
N TRP A 76 -8.93 -4.45 2.21
CA TRP A 76 -9.53 -5.53 2.98
C TRP A 76 -9.32 -6.90 2.32
N THR A 77 -9.48 -7.00 0.99
CA THR A 77 -9.24 -8.25 0.26
C THR A 77 -7.76 -8.64 0.25
N LEU A 78 -6.85 -7.70 0.00
CA LEU A 78 -5.40 -7.95 0.03
C LEU A 78 -4.90 -8.33 1.42
N SER A 79 -5.52 -7.81 2.49
CA SER A 79 -5.24 -8.27 3.85
C SER A 79 -5.54 -9.76 4.04
N MET A 80 -6.52 -10.30 3.30
CA MET A 80 -6.89 -11.71 3.39
C MET A 80 -6.03 -12.62 2.50
N SER A 81 -5.38 -12.08 1.46
CA SER A 81 -4.59 -12.88 0.51
C SER A 81 -3.27 -13.42 1.10
N MET A 82 -2.84 -12.91 2.25
CA MET A 82 -1.62 -13.35 2.93
C MET A 82 -1.82 -14.59 3.83
N VAL A 83 -2.99 -15.24 3.75
CA VAL A 83 -3.29 -16.49 4.47
C VAL A 83 -2.81 -17.69 3.66
N ARG A 84 -2.12 -18.62 4.33
CA ARG A 84 -1.42 -19.78 3.73
C ARG A 84 -2.34 -20.80 3.05
N SER A 85 -3.62 -20.87 3.41
CA SER A 85 -4.60 -21.79 2.81
C SER A 85 -5.89 -21.05 2.44
N ILE A 86 -6.40 -21.33 1.23
CA ILE A 86 -7.68 -20.81 0.71
C ILE A 86 -8.85 -21.34 1.56
N ASP A 87 -8.69 -22.51 2.18
CA ASP A 87 -9.73 -23.15 2.99
C ASP A 87 -9.96 -22.43 4.33
N HIS A 88 -9.07 -21.51 4.72
CA HIS A 88 -9.19 -20.73 5.96
C HIS A 88 -9.67 -19.30 5.69
N PHE A 89 -10.29 -19.04 4.54
CA PHE A 89 -10.86 -17.75 4.22
C PHE A 89 -12.15 -17.52 5.00
N TYR A 90 -12.01 -16.98 6.20
CA TYR A 90 -13.14 -16.56 7.02
C TYR A 90 -13.39 -15.07 6.91
N TYR A 91 -14.66 -14.66 6.91
CA TYR A 91 -14.98 -13.26 7.14
C TYR A 91 -14.49 -12.87 8.53
N ASN A 92 -13.47 -12.02 8.58
CA ASN A 92 -12.80 -11.60 9.81
C ASN A 92 -13.09 -10.13 10.08
N LEU A 93 -13.89 -9.87 11.11
CA LEU A 93 -14.33 -8.54 11.48
C LEU A 93 -13.17 -7.66 12.02
N SER A 94 -12.22 -8.24 12.76
CA SER A 94 -11.04 -7.53 13.25
C SER A 94 -10.17 -6.98 12.10
N ASN A 95 -9.98 -7.77 11.03
CA ASN A 95 -9.27 -7.32 9.83
C ASN A 95 -10.03 -6.18 9.12
N PHE A 96 -11.36 -6.20 9.12
CA PHE A 96 -12.17 -5.14 8.55
C PHE A 96 -12.02 -3.82 9.32
N TRP A 97 -12.08 -3.84 10.66
CA TRP A 97 -11.86 -2.64 11.48
C TRP A 97 -10.49 -2.01 11.22
N MET A 98 -9.44 -2.83 11.10
CA MET A 98 -8.10 -2.36 10.77
C MET A 98 -8.02 -1.72 9.36
N ALA A 99 -8.62 -2.35 8.34
CA ALA A 99 -8.66 -1.79 7.00
C ALA A 99 -9.38 -0.44 6.97
N LEU A 100 -10.52 -0.33 7.68
CA LEU A 100 -11.29 0.90 7.77
C LEU A 100 -10.51 2.02 8.48
N LEU A 101 -9.74 1.68 9.52
CA LEU A 101 -8.88 2.61 10.23
C LEU A 101 -7.77 3.18 9.33
N MET A 102 -7.11 2.31 8.55
CA MET A 102 -6.07 2.72 7.60
C MET A 102 -6.62 3.66 6.52
N VAL A 103 -7.80 3.34 5.97
CA VAL A 103 -8.46 4.20 4.97
C VAL A 103 -8.86 5.54 5.57
N ALA A 104 -9.38 5.57 6.80
CA ALA A 104 -9.73 6.81 7.49
C ALA A 104 -8.48 7.70 7.71
N ALA A 105 -7.38 7.12 8.18
CA ALA A 105 -6.11 7.84 8.35
C ALA A 105 -5.57 8.38 7.01
N MET A 106 -5.57 7.55 5.97
CA MET A 106 -5.10 7.93 4.64
C MET A 106 -5.99 9.02 4.02
N ALA A 107 -7.31 8.96 4.23
CA ALA A 107 -8.23 9.99 3.78
C ALA A 107 -7.92 11.35 4.43
N ILE A 108 -7.60 11.39 5.73
CA ILE A 108 -7.15 12.61 6.41
C ILE A 108 -5.88 13.16 5.75
N VAL A 109 -4.87 12.31 5.56
CA VAL A 109 -3.61 12.69 4.92
C VAL A 109 -3.83 13.23 3.51
N MET A 110 -4.68 12.58 2.70
CA MET A 110 -5.00 13.01 1.34
C MET A 110 -5.72 14.36 1.31
N VAL A 111 -6.67 14.60 2.22
CA VAL A 111 -7.39 15.88 2.28
C VAL A 111 -6.45 17.02 2.70
N VAL A 112 -5.52 16.77 3.63
CA VAL A 112 -4.50 17.76 4.03
C VAL A 112 -3.48 18.01 2.91
N GLY A 113 -2.91 16.93 2.35
CA GLY A 113 -1.84 17.01 1.35
C GLY A 113 -2.30 17.57 0.01
N MET A 114 -3.57 17.37 -0.35
CA MET A 114 -4.15 17.86 -1.60
C MET A 114 -5.16 18.99 -1.38
N TRP A 115 -4.89 19.88 -0.42
CA TRP A 115 -5.83 20.94 -0.04
C TRP A 115 -6.31 21.81 -1.21
N SER A 116 -5.41 22.15 -2.13
CA SER A 116 -5.70 23.00 -3.30
C SER A 116 -6.69 22.38 -4.29
N MET A 117 -6.81 21.05 -4.35
CA MET A 117 -7.72 20.35 -5.25
C MET A 117 -9.19 20.58 -4.88
N PHE A 118 -9.46 20.82 -3.60
CA PHE A 118 -10.80 20.87 -3.06
C PHE A 118 -11.24 22.31 -2.81
N LYS A 119 -12.00 22.85 -3.77
CA LYS A 119 -12.39 24.28 -3.81
C LYS A 119 -13.19 24.79 -2.60
N SER A 120 -13.88 23.93 -1.85
CA SER A 120 -14.71 24.33 -0.71
C SER A 120 -14.01 24.03 0.62
N THR A 121 -13.46 25.07 1.25
CA THR A 121 -12.84 24.96 2.58
C THR A 121 -13.80 24.35 3.61
N LYS A 122 -15.09 24.69 3.56
CA LYS A 122 -16.12 24.15 4.47
C LYS A 122 -16.29 22.63 4.29
N ALA A 123 -16.32 22.14 3.05
CA ALA A 123 -16.45 20.71 2.78
C ALA A 123 -15.18 19.94 3.19
N ASN A 124 -14.00 20.54 3.04
CA ASN A 124 -12.73 19.92 3.42
C ASN A 124 -12.65 19.75 4.93
N ILE A 125 -13.00 20.80 5.69
CA ILE A 125 -13.07 20.73 7.15
C ILE A 125 -14.12 19.71 7.58
N ALA A 126 -15.30 19.69 6.95
CA ALA A 126 -16.34 18.69 7.27
C ALA A 126 -15.85 17.25 7.04
N MET A 127 -15.13 16.99 5.94
CA MET A 127 -14.52 15.67 5.70
C MET A 127 -13.44 15.34 6.71
N LEU A 128 -12.56 16.28 7.06
CA LEU A 128 -11.52 16.05 8.06
C LEU A 128 -12.11 15.69 9.43
N VAL A 129 -13.12 16.43 9.87
CA VAL A 129 -13.85 16.13 11.11
C VAL A 129 -14.53 14.77 10.99
N GLY A 130 -15.20 14.49 9.87
CA GLY A 130 -15.85 13.20 9.62
C GLY A 130 -14.88 12.02 9.69
N PHE A 131 -13.74 12.10 9.00
CA PHE A 131 -12.72 11.05 9.02
C PHE A 131 -12.00 10.96 10.37
N ALA A 132 -11.81 12.06 11.09
CA ALA A 132 -11.23 12.03 12.43
C ALA A 132 -12.16 11.33 13.43
N VAL A 133 -13.47 11.63 13.37
CA VAL A 133 -14.48 10.93 14.19
C VAL A 133 -14.54 9.46 13.81
N LEU A 134 -14.55 9.14 12.51
CA LEU A 134 -14.51 7.75 12.03
C LEU A 134 -13.24 7.03 12.54
N PHE A 135 -12.08 7.67 12.44
CA PHE A 135 -10.80 7.12 12.89
C PHE A 135 -10.85 6.79 14.38
N VAL A 136 -11.28 7.74 15.23
CA VAL A 136 -11.37 7.52 16.67
C VAL A 136 -12.39 6.44 17.01
N GLY A 137 -13.55 6.44 16.36
CA GLY A 137 -14.60 5.45 16.57
C GLY A 137 -14.13 4.04 16.21
N VAL A 138 -13.56 3.87 15.01
CA VAL A 138 -13.05 2.57 14.54
C VAL A 138 -11.83 2.12 15.33
N PHE A 139 -10.95 3.04 15.75
CA PHE A 139 -9.83 2.74 16.63
C PHE A 139 -10.30 2.19 17.96
N ALA A 140 -11.30 2.83 18.58
CA ALA A 140 -11.88 2.33 19.83
C ALA A 140 -12.50 0.95 19.63
N LEU A 141 -13.34 0.75 18.60
CA LEU A 141 -13.98 -0.53 18.30
C LEU A 141 -12.99 -1.66 18.04
N GLY A 142 -11.93 -1.38 17.27
CA GLY A 142 -10.85 -2.34 17.03
C GLY A 142 -10.08 -2.67 18.30
N ARG A 143 -9.82 -1.67 19.17
CA ARG A 143 -9.12 -1.90 20.44
C ARG A 143 -9.93 -2.70 21.45
N THR A 144 -11.26 -2.59 21.42
CA THR A 144 -12.16 -3.33 22.29
C THR A 144 -12.67 -4.63 21.66
N GLU A 145 -12.20 -4.98 20.45
CA GLU A 145 -12.66 -6.13 19.65
C GLU A 145 -14.19 -6.25 19.69
N THR A 146 -14.88 -5.10 19.59
CA THR A 146 -16.33 -5.05 19.74
C THR A 146 -16.97 -5.79 18.58
N PHE A 147 -17.96 -6.63 18.91
CA PHE A 147 -18.62 -7.56 17.99
C PHE A 147 -17.79 -8.80 17.59
N VAL A 148 -16.65 -9.06 18.24
CA VAL A 148 -15.93 -10.34 18.10
C VAL A 148 -16.47 -11.34 19.12
N GLY A 149 -17.41 -12.19 18.69
CA GLY A 149 -17.89 -13.33 19.46
C GLY A 149 -17.03 -14.59 19.26
N ASN A 150 -17.44 -15.71 19.85
CA ASN A 150 -16.71 -16.99 19.81
C ASN A 150 -16.34 -17.42 18.38
N GLU A 151 -17.30 -17.38 17.45
CA GLU A 151 -17.07 -17.78 16.07
C GLU A 151 -16.06 -16.84 15.37
N GLN A 152 -16.21 -15.52 15.56
CA GLN A 152 -15.31 -14.52 14.97
C GLN A 152 -13.89 -14.62 15.55
N PHE A 153 -13.77 -14.96 16.83
CA PHE A 153 -12.50 -15.24 17.47
C PHE A 153 -11.79 -16.43 16.80
N LEU A 154 -12.47 -17.56 16.61
CA LEU A 154 -11.88 -18.75 15.97
C LEU A 154 -11.49 -18.44 14.52
N LYS A 155 -12.38 -17.78 13.79
CA LYS A 155 -12.19 -17.34 12.40
C LYS A 155 -11.01 -16.37 12.22
N SER A 156 -10.67 -15.59 13.25
CA SER A 156 -9.51 -14.68 13.21
C SER A 156 -8.22 -15.35 13.70
N MET A 157 -8.31 -16.22 14.70
CA MET A 157 -7.14 -16.84 15.32
C MET A 157 -6.56 -17.98 14.49
N ILE A 158 -7.37 -18.78 13.79
CA ILE A 158 -6.88 -19.82 12.86
C ILE A 158 -5.91 -19.24 11.82
N PRO A 159 -6.25 -18.19 11.04
CA PRO A 159 -5.33 -17.60 10.09
C PRO A 159 -4.15 -16.87 10.76
N HIS A 160 -4.35 -16.26 11.94
CA HIS A 160 -3.25 -15.65 12.71
C HIS A 160 -2.16 -16.68 13.06
N HIS A 161 -2.57 -17.83 13.59
CA HIS A 161 -1.66 -18.91 13.94
C HIS A 161 -0.97 -19.49 12.70
N SER A 162 -1.73 -19.68 11.61
CA SER A 162 -1.19 -20.13 10.33
C SER A 162 -0.08 -19.22 9.80
N ARG A 163 -0.22 -17.90 10.00
CA ARG A 163 0.77 -16.90 9.61
C ARG A 163 2.04 -16.98 10.47
N ALA A 164 1.93 -17.31 11.75
CA ALA A 164 3.10 -17.55 12.61
C ALA A 164 3.92 -18.74 12.11
N ILE A 165 3.25 -19.85 11.78
CA ILE A 165 3.89 -21.03 11.17
C ILE A 165 4.55 -20.65 9.82
N LEU A 166 3.93 -19.76 9.03
CA LEU A 166 4.52 -19.25 7.78
C LEU A 166 5.82 -18.51 8.00
N VAL A 167 5.84 -17.59 8.95
CA VAL A 167 7.05 -16.83 9.26
C VAL A 167 8.15 -17.76 9.74
N CYS A 168 7.86 -18.72 10.64
CA CYS A 168 8.85 -19.69 11.11
C CYS A 168 9.44 -20.56 9.99
N GLN A 169 8.63 -20.94 8.98
CA GLN A 169 9.08 -21.85 7.91
C GLN A 169 9.77 -21.14 6.74
N GLU A 170 9.42 -19.88 6.45
CA GLU A 170 9.97 -19.15 5.31
C GLU A 170 11.11 -18.19 5.69
N SER A 171 11.27 -17.87 6.97
CA SER A 171 12.34 -16.98 7.41
C SER A 171 13.68 -17.70 7.38
N ASN A 172 14.71 -17.03 6.87
CA ASN A 172 16.09 -17.52 6.92
C ASN A 172 16.69 -17.28 8.31
N ILE A 173 16.29 -18.11 9.28
CA ILE A 173 16.74 -18.07 10.66
C ILE A 173 18.02 -18.89 10.77
N THR A 174 19.05 -18.32 11.40
CA THR A 174 20.37 -18.97 11.55
C THR A 174 20.83 -19.07 13.00
N ASP A 175 20.10 -18.44 13.92
CA ASP A 175 20.39 -18.50 15.35
C ASP A 175 19.78 -19.78 15.94
N PRO A 176 20.55 -20.68 16.57
CA PRO A 176 20.05 -21.96 17.06
C PRO A 176 18.95 -21.84 18.12
N GLU A 177 18.98 -20.80 18.96
CA GLU A 177 17.94 -20.57 19.97
C GLU A 177 16.62 -20.21 19.28
N ILE A 178 16.68 -19.38 18.23
CA ILE A 178 15.51 -18.99 17.45
C ILE A 178 14.98 -20.15 16.60
N GLU A 179 15.84 -21.01 16.04
CA GLU A 179 15.42 -22.22 15.31
C GLU A 179 14.64 -23.18 16.22
N GLN A 180 15.14 -23.40 17.44
CA GLN A 180 14.46 -24.23 18.43
C GLN A 180 13.10 -23.60 18.80
N LEU A 181 13.07 -22.31 19.08
CA LEU A 181 11.83 -21.58 19.34
C LEU A 181 10.83 -21.70 18.19
N CYS A 182 11.29 -21.62 16.93
CA CYS A 182 10.43 -21.77 15.77
C CYS A 182 9.86 -23.19 15.63
N THR A 183 10.62 -24.21 16.00
CA THR A 183 10.14 -25.60 16.04
C THR A 183 8.99 -25.75 17.04
N GLU A 184 9.17 -25.21 18.26
CA GLU A 184 8.16 -25.24 19.32
C GLU A 184 6.90 -24.44 18.95
N ILE A 185 7.07 -23.26 18.34
CA ILE A 185 5.96 -22.45 17.81
C ILE A 185 5.19 -23.25 16.76
N VAL A 186 5.86 -23.87 15.79
CA VAL A 186 5.19 -24.60 14.71
C VAL A 186 4.38 -25.78 15.24
N GLU A 187 4.91 -26.53 16.19
CA GLU A 187 4.21 -27.66 16.81
C GLU A 187 2.96 -27.19 17.56
N THR A 188 3.13 -26.26 18.51
CA THR A 188 2.04 -25.74 19.35
C THR A 188 0.92 -25.12 18.51
N GLN A 189 1.29 -24.28 17.53
CA GLN A 189 0.32 -23.55 16.71
C GLN A 189 -0.48 -24.49 15.80
N ARG A 190 0.07 -25.63 15.38
CA ARG A 190 -0.68 -26.65 14.61
C ARG A 190 -1.73 -27.33 15.46
N GLU A 191 -1.39 -27.67 16.70
CA GLU A 191 -2.34 -28.26 17.65
C GLU A 191 -3.48 -27.28 17.98
N GLU A 192 -3.14 -26.02 18.23
CA GLU A 192 -4.13 -24.96 18.49
C GLU A 192 -5.05 -24.73 17.29
N ILE A 193 -4.52 -24.75 16.05
CA ILE A 193 -5.35 -24.68 14.83
C ILE A 193 -6.33 -25.84 14.76
N ALA A 194 -5.88 -27.08 15.00
CA ALA A 194 -6.75 -28.25 14.96
C ALA A 194 -7.85 -28.19 16.02
N GLN A 195 -7.52 -27.72 17.23
CA GLN A 195 -8.51 -27.50 18.29
C GLN A 195 -9.53 -26.43 17.88
N MET A 196 -9.08 -25.28 17.37
CA MET A 196 -9.96 -24.20 16.94
C MET A 196 -10.87 -24.59 15.78
N GLN A 197 -10.36 -25.34 14.80
CA GLN A 197 -11.17 -25.89 13.71
C GLN A 197 -12.26 -26.83 14.24
N SER A 198 -11.89 -27.76 15.14
CA SER A 198 -12.87 -28.65 15.77
C SER A 198 -13.96 -27.89 16.52
N ILE A 199 -13.60 -26.83 17.25
CA ILE A 199 -14.57 -25.99 17.95
C ILE A 199 -15.47 -25.24 16.95
N LEU A 200 -14.90 -24.71 15.87
CA LEU A 200 -15.62 -23.96 14.85
C LEU A 200 -16.63 -24.84 14.10
N ASP A 201 -16.25 -26.08 13.79
CA ASP A 201 -17.13 -27.06 13.14
C ASP A 201 -18.35 -27.38 14.01
N ARG A 202 -18.19 -27.44 15.35
CA ARG A 202 -19.34 -27.59 16.26
C ARG A 202 -20.33 -26.43 16.13
N TYR A 203 -19.84 -25.19 16.04
CA TYR A 203 -20.70 -24.01 15.84
C TYR A 203 -21.36 -23.98 14.46
N ALA A 204 -20.74 -24.58 13.44
CA ALA A 204 -21.33 -24.67 12.10
C ALA A 204 -22.41 -25.77 11.98
N SER A 205 -22.48 -26.69 12.95
CA SER A 205 -23.43 -27.80 12.99
C SER A 205 -24.69 -27.53 13.82
N GLU A 206 -24.76 -26.38 14.50
CA GLU A 206 -25.92 -25.89 15.26
C GLU A 206 -26.78 -24.93 14.42
#